data_AF-A0AAU9FNS2-F1
#
_entry.id   AF-A0AAU9FNS2-F1
#
_cell.length_a   1.000
_cell.length_b   1.000
_cell.length_c   1.000
_cell.angle_alpha   90.00
_cell.angle_beta   90.00
_cell.angle_gamma   90.00
#
_symmetry.space_group_name_H-M   'P 1'
#
loop_
_entity.id
_entity.type
_entity.pdbx_description
1 polymer ?
#
loop_
_entity_poly.entity_id
_entity_poly.type
_entity_poly.pdbx_seq_one_letter_code
_entity_poly.pdbx_strand_id
1 'polypeptide(L)'
;MSLIFVLLLLLESAQGDFRAEDVIKQLNEDLNLQLNIYLNCGDVDELLPRMDMPKVIMETKADDPLPRILGRYSERSLTIACLADNQTLSGIVQLLWGLQYLPILFLLSNPKEFAFERALSQGFLHVLALNLSDGELYTYLPYPTVQIHRLEGISEYQRLTQLKNLQRHAVHITVETMAPRCFHYTDRRGRNVYAGYMYKLLHEFIRVHNGTEVAVLQDMDPIPLDTGLFMFKRGVIDMAPRIIHPLGWVAYYRSHVLFNVNGYIMVPWAEPLPKSLYIVRPFESSVWAVLIGYLLLATIIIRCMRDRTSSLAAIFLQVLQMLLQQSLSTMWHYTQGLRHVLVFLALFTVGFILSTMYQAQLSSSVTTGLYKRQINSFDDLAHTDLKMMMENFDIEFLMNHTKSGVIQPELLNIVLNKSLDEVFYHRKHLNTSYIYQAIEDRLRFELFQQRYLRVPLFKQLPEVFYQVPFFVGMRHGLPYASLFNVYLRRIWESGILLKWEGDAYFEGIFSGEISFHTFTGLQIQVFDMEFYYCTYILLALGWIISGIVFAIERLVCGRHSAAGNK
;
A
#
# COMPACT_ATOMS: atom_id res chain seq x y z
N MET A 1 -40.08 -25.05 -57.69
CA MET A 1 -38.77 -25.62 -58.05
C MET A 1 -37.58 -25.01 -57.29
N SER A 2 -37.66 -23.79 -56.75
CA SER A 2 -36.49 -23.15 -56.11
C SER A 2 -36.40 -23.31 -54.57
N LEU A 3 -37.49 -23.65 -53.86
CA LEU A 3 -37.45 -23.89 -52.41
C LEU A 3 -36.95 -25.29 -52.00
N ILE A 4 -37.11 -26.30 -52.86
CA ILE A 4 -36.70 -27.69 -52.56
C ILE A 4 -35.16 -27.82 -52.66
N PHE A 5 -34.51 -27.02 -53.51
CA PHE A 5 -33.06 -27.04 -53.67
C PHE A 5 -32.32 -26.41 -52.47
N VAL A 6 -32.93 -25.41 -51.81
CA VAL A 6 -32.37 -24.80 -50.59
C VAL A 6 -32.58 -25.71 -49.37
N LEU A 7 -33.66 -26.49 -49.33
CA LEU A 7 -33.87 -27.49 -48.27
C LEU A 7 -32.98 -28.73 -48.44
N LEU A 8 -32.62 -29.10 -49.68
CA LEU A 8 -31.65 -30.17 -49.93
C LEU A 8 -30.20 -29.75 -49.59
N LEU A 9 -29.82 -28.50 -49.87
CA LEU A 9 -28.51 -27.94 -49.44
C LEU A 9 -28.39 -27.76 -47.91
N LEU A 10 -29.51 -27.66 -47.18
CA LEU A 10 -29.53 -27.65 -45.71
C LEU A 10 -29.62 -29.05 -45.09
N LEU A 11 -29.97 -30.08 -45.86
CA LEU A 11 -29.94 -31.48 -45.40
C LEU A 11 -28.63 -32.21 -45.75
N GLU A 12 -27.85 -31.71 -46.71
CA GLU A 12 -26.55 -32.30 -47.08
C GLU A 12 -25.37 -31.85 -46.19
N SER A 13 -25.57 -30.96 -45.21
CA SER A 13 -24.53 -30.59 -44.22
C SER A 13 -24.62 -31.32 -42.88
N ALA A 14 -25.53 -32.29 -42.73
CA ALA A 14 -25.85 -32.90 -41.44
C ALA A 14 -25.23 -34.29 -41.18
N GLN A 15 -24.15 -34.65 -41.90
CA GLN A 15 -23.34 -35.83 -41.60
C GLN A 15 -21.93 -35.63 -42.17
N GLY A 16 -21.20 -34.65 -41.63
CA GLY A 16 -19.82 -34.37 -42.03
C GLY A 16 -18.84 -35.17 -41.17
N ASP A 17 -18.18 -36.17 -41.76
CA ASP A 17 -16.93 -36.69 -41.21
C ASP A 17 -15.89 -35.56 -41.27
N PHE A 18 -15.44 -35.08 -40.11
CA PHE A 18 -14.48 -33.98 -40.03
C PHE A 18 -13.10 -34.46 -40.45
N ARG A 19 -12.46 -33.73 -41.38
CA ARG A 19 -11.02 -33.90 -41.66
C ARG A 19 -10.20 -33.02 -40.74
N ALA A 20 -9.05 -33.52 -40.29
CA ALA A 20 -8.18 -32.80 -39.37
C ALA A 20 -7.76 -31.41 -39.91
N GLU A 21 -7.45 -31.33 -41.21
CA GLU A 21 -7.07 -30.07 -41.86
C GLU A 21 -8.17 -29.01 -41.80
N ASP A 22 -9.41 -29.40 -42.13
CA ASP A 22 -10.57 -28.51 -42.12
C ASP A 22 -10.86 -28.00 -40.70
N VAL A 23 -10.76 -28.90 -39.71
CA VAL A 23 -10.95 -28.54 -38.29
C VAL A 23 -9.88 -27.56 -37.83
N ILE A 24 -8.61 -27.82 -38.12
CA ILE A 24 -7.50 -26.95 -37.73
C ILE A 24 -7.65 -25.59 -38.40
N LYS A 25 -7.97 -25.54 -39.71
CA LYS A 25 -8.16 -24.29 -40.44
C LYS A 25 -9.29 -23.46 -39.86
N GLN A 26 -10.45 -24.09 -39.65
CA GLN A 26 -11.61 -23.41 -39.09
C GLN A 26 -11.37 -22.93 -37.66
N LEU A 27 -10.72 -23.72 -36.80
CA LEU A 27 -10.34 -23.26 -35.46
C LEU A 27 -9.39 -22.05 -35.50
N ASN A 28 -8.44 -22.04 -36.42
CA ASN A 28 -7.51 -20.93 -36.58
C ASN A 28 -8.20 -19.64 -37.02
N GLU A 29 -9.15 -19.73 -37.95
CA GLU A 29 -9.94 -18.60 -38.42
C GLU A 29 -10.92 -18.11 -37.33
N ASP A 30 -11.73 -19.03 -36.77
CA ASP A 30 -12.79 -18.72 -35.81
C ASP A 30 -12.27 -18.16 -34.47
N LEU A 31 -11.09 -18.62 -34.03
CA LEU A 31 -10.45 -18.17 -32.78
C LEU A 31 -9.31 -17.16 -33.01
N ASN A 32 -9.06 -16.78 -34.28
CA ASN A 32 -7.99 -15.87 -34.67
C ASN A 32 -6.62 -16.28 -34.10
N LEU A 33 -6.30 -17.58 -34.23
CA LEU A 33 -5.05 -18.16 -33.78
C LEU A 33 -3.92 -17.81 -34.74
N GLN A 34 -2.70 -17.75 -34.23
CA GLN A 34 -1.50 -17.26 -34.92
C GLN A 34 -0.37 -18.29 -34.98
N LEU A 35 -0.52 -19.42 -34.28
CA LEU A 35 0.53 -20.43 -34.12
C LEU A 35 -0.10 -21.82 -33.91
N ASN A 36 0.39 -22.82 -34.65
CA ASN A 36 0.04 -24.22 -34.41
C ASN A 36 1.23 -24.95 -33.80
N ILE A 37 1.02 -25.60 -32.67
CA ILE A 37 2.04 -26.39 -31.97
C ILE A 37 1.67 -27.87 -32.10
N TYR A 38 2.48 -28.63 -32.83
CA TYR A 38 2.31 -30.05 -33.02
C TYR A 38 3.14 -30.81 -32.00
N LEU A 39 2.49 -31.69 -31.24
CA LEU A 39 3.10 -32.45 -30.16
C LEU A 39 2.95 -33.96 -30.41
N ASN A 40 4.09 -34.65 -30.48
CA ASN A 40 4.17 -36.09 -30.70
C ASN A 40 3.47 -36.60 -31.96
N CYS A 41 3.52 -35.81 -33.04
CA CYS A 41 2.81 -36.11 -34.27
C CYS A 41 3.62 -36.91 -35.31
N GLY A 42 4.93 -37.08 -35.15
CA GLY A 42 5.76 -37.89 -36.05
C GLY A 42 5.48 -37.56 -37.53
N ASP A 43 5.23 -38.59 -38.34
CA ASP A 43 4.92 -38.46 -39.78
C ASP A 43 3.48 -37.98 -40.07
N VAL A 44 2.61 -37.86 -39.06
CA VAL A 44 1.24 -37.31 -39.22
C VAL A 44 1.30 -35.83 -39.63
N ASP A 45 2.39 -35.14 -39.28
CA ASP A 45 2.65 -33.77 -39.73
C ASP A 45 2.93 -33.66 -41.24
N GLU A 46 3.40 -34.74 -41.89
CA GLU A 46 3.59 -34.79 -43.35
C GLU A 46 2.28 -35.04 -44.10
N LEU A 47 1.29 -35.65 -43.43
CA LEU A 47 -0.06 -35.91 -43.97
C LEU A 47 -0.96 -34.68 -43.94
N LEU A 48 -0.63 -33.66 -43.13
CA LEU A 48 -1.33 -32.38 -43.10
C LEU A 48 -0.70 -31.44 -44.16
N PRO A 49 -1.48 -30.91 -45.13
CA PRO A 49 -0.94 -30.04 -46.17
C PRO A 49 -0.23 -28.80 -45.61
N ARG A 50 0.62 -28.17 -46.43
CA ARG A 50 1.29 -26.90 -46.09
C ARG A 50 0.24 -25.81 -45.81
N MET A 51 -0.10 -25.61 -44.54
CA MET A 51 -0.88 -24.48 -44.08
C MET A 51 -0.01 -23.21 -44.01
N ASP A 52 -0.57 -22.06 -44.35
CA ASP A 52 0.11 -20.74 -44.29
C ASP A 52 0.40 -20.25 -42.85
N MET A 53 0.00 -21.03 -41.84
CA MET A 53 0.19 -20.70 -40.43
C MET A 53 1.58 -21.10 -39.91
N PRO A 54 2.23 -20.26 -39.07
CA PRO A 54 3.45 -20.65 -38.38
C PRO A 54 3.24 -21.94 -37.58
N LYS A 55 4.17 -22.90 -37.75
CA LYS A 55 4.14 -24.19 -37.05
C LYS A 55 5.37 -24.41 -36.19
N VAL A 56 5.18 -25.00 -35.02
CA VAL A 56 6.23 -25.46 -34.13
C VAL A 56 5.98 -26.94 -33.84
N ILE A 57 7.00 -27.77 -34.04
CA ILE A 57 6.91 -29.21 -33.82
C ILE A 57 7.74 -29.54 -32.59
N MET A 58 7.16 -30.29 -31.66
CA MET A 58 7.81 -30.73 -30.42
C MET A 58 7.52 -32.20 -30.16
N GLU A 59 8.46 -32.86 -29.48
CA GLU A 59 8.29 -34.23 -28.99
C GLU A 59 8.52 -34.26 -27.49
N THR A 60 7.69 -34.98 -26.74
CA THR A 60 7.96 -35.30 -25.34
C THR A 60 8.96 -36.44 -25.29
N LYS A 61 10.23 -36.11 -25.02
CA LYS A 61 11.26 -37.10 -24.69
C LYS A 61 11.21 -37.42 -23.20
N ALA A 62 11.58 -38.65 -22.83
CA ALA A 62 11.45 -39.15 -21.45
C ALA A 62 12.26 -38.35 -20.41
N ASP A 63 13.37 -37.72 -20.82
CA ASP A 63 14.34 -37.10 -19.90
C ASP A 63 14.37 -35.56 -19.90
N ASP A 64 13.73 -34.89 -20.87
CA ASP A 64 13.78 -33.42 -21.00
C ASP A 64 12.38 -32.79 -20.82
N PRO A 65 12.21 -31.85 -19.88
CA PRO A 65 10.95 -31.12 -19.72
C PRO A 65 10.73 -30.19 -20.93
N LEU A 66 9.47 -30.11 -21.40
CA LEU A 66 9.13 -29.19 -22.48
C LEU A 66 9.33 -27.73 -22.05
N PRO A 67 9.78 -26.85 -22.97
CA PRO A 67 9.91 -25.44 -22.67
C PRO A 67 8.54 -24.84 -22.39
N ARG A 68 8.46 -23.91 -21.43
CA ARG A 68 7.23 -23.15 -21.17
C ARG A 68 7.07 -22.09 -22.25
N ILE A 69 5.92 -22.05 -22.90
CA ILE A 69 5.65 -21.01 -23.87
C ILE A 69 5.05 -19.81 -23.15
N LEU A 70 5.72 -18.65 -23.27
CA LEU A 70 5.34 -17.41 -22.61
C LEU A 70 5.34 -16.26 -23.63
N GLY A 71 4.38 -15.33 -23.50
CA GLY A 71 4.34 -14.08 -24.27
C GLY A 71 3.21 -13.96 -25.28
N ARG A 72 3.06 -12.76 -25.84
CA ARG A 72 1.86 -12.34 -26.61
C ARG A 72 1.56 -13.16 -27.86
N TYR A 73 2.58 -13.65 -28.57
CA TYR A 73 2.38 -14.47 -29.77
C TYR A 73 1.89 -15.89 -29.44
N SER A 74 2.18 -16.34 -28.24
CA SER A 74 1.87 -17.68 -27.73
C SER A 74 0.50 -17.77 -27.10
N GLU A 75 -0.10 -16.64 -26.70
CA GLU A 75 -1.46 -16.54 -26.18
C GLU A 75 -2.55 -16.72 -27.25
N ARG A 76 -2.15 -17.02 -28.50
CA ARG A 76 -3.03 -17.30 -29.64
C ARG A 76 -2.59 -18.56 -30.38
N SER A 77 -2.22 -19.61 -29.63
CA SER A 77 -1.80 -20.88 -30.23
C SER A 77 -2.85 -21.98 -30.11
N LEU A 78 -2.92 -22.83 -31.14
CA LEU A 78 -3.57 -24.14 -31.08
C LEU A 78 -2.52 -25.21 -30.74
N THR A 79 -2.76 -26.00 -29.70
CA THR A 79 -1.92 -27.18 -29.43
C THR A 79 -2.58 -28.41 -30.01
N ILE A 80 -1.88 -29.11 -30.90
CA ILE A 80 -2.34 -30.30 -31.59
C ILE A 80 -1.50 -31.47 -31.08
N ALA A 81 -2.14 -32.44 -30.43
CA ALA A 81 -1.48 -33.59 -29.84
C ALA A 81 -1.94 -34.88 -30.51
N CYS A 82 -1.02 -35.66 -31.07
CA CYS A 82 -1.36 -36.90 -31.77
C CYS A 82 -1.32 -38.15 -30.88
N LEU A 83 -0.90 -37.99 -29.62
CA LEU A 83 -0.95 -39.02 -28.59
C LEU A 83 -1.72 -38.48 -27.37
N ALA A 84 -2.49 -39.36 -26.73
CA ALA A 84 -3.24 -39.06 -25.50
C ALA A 84 -2.66 -39.76 -24.27
N ASP A 85 -1.40 -40.17 -24.31
CA ASP A 85 -0.77 -40.83 -23.19
C ASP A 85 -0.45 -39.84 -22.05
N ASN A 86 -0.14 -40.39 -20.88
CA ASN A 86 0.13 -39.59 -19.68
C ASN A 86 1.33 -38.65 -19.87
N GLN A 87 2.31 -39.05 -20.67
CA GLN A 87 3.50 -38.23 -20.93
C GLN A 87 3.12 -37.01 -21.77
N THR A 88 2.37 -37.20 -22.86
CA THR A 88 1.90 -36.09 -23.69
C THR A 88 1.09 -35.09 -22.88
N LEU A 89 0.12 -35.57 -22.08
CA LEU A 89 -0.69 -34.67 -21.25
C LEU A 89 0.15 -33.90 -20.23
N SER A 90 1.11 -34.55 -19.57
CA SER A 90 2.04 -33.89 -18.64
C SER A 90 2.95 -32.88 -19.33
N GLY A 91 3.38 -33.16 -20.56
CA GLY A 91 4.12 -32.25 -21.41
C GLY A 91 3.30 -31.01 -21.73
N ILE A 92 2.03 -31.17 -22.11
CA ILE A 92 1.13 -30.04 -22.39
C ILE A 92 0.95 -29.16 -21.13
N VAL A 93 0.84 -29.75 -19.93
CA VAL A 93 0.79 -28.96 -18.67
C VAL A 93 2.03 -28.09 -18.49
N GLN A 94 3.22 -28.61 -18.81
CA GLN A 94 4.46 -27.85 -18.74
C GLN A 94 4.52 -26.78 -19.84
N LEU A 95 4.19 -27.16 -21.08
CA LEU A 95 4.21 -26.29 -22.26
C LEU A 95 3.31 -25.08 -22.09
N LEU A 96 2.06 -25.32 -21.68
CA LEU A 96 1.00 -24.32 -21.54
C LEU A 96 0.90 -23.78 -20.10
N TRP A 97 2.02 -23.76 -19.36
CA TRP A 97 2.04 -23.27 -17.98
C TRP A 97 1.54 -21.82 -17.89
N GLY A 98 0.32 -21.63 -17.35
CA GLY A 98 -0.35 -20.32 -17.27
C GLY A 98 -1.16 -19.92 -18.52
N LEU A 99 -1.18 -20.78 -19.55
CA LEU A 99 -1.95 -20.65 -20.79
C LEU A 99 -2.96 -21.80 -20.96
N GLN A 100 -3.40 -22.41 -19.85
CA GLN A 100 -4.35 -23.54 -19.84
C GLN A 100 -5.73 -23.24 -20.44
N TYR A 101 -6.03 -21.98 -20.74
CA TYR A 101 -7.26 -21.54 -21.42
C TYR A 101 -7.16 -21.64 -22.96
N LEU A 102 -6.00 -21.98 -23.51
CA LEU A 102 -5.83 -22.14 -24.96
C LEU A 102 -6.46 -23.45 -25.46
N PRO A 103 -6.93 -23.48 -26.72
CA PRO A 103 -7.52 -24.67 -27.31
C PRO A 103 -6.48 -25.77 -27.53
N ILE A 104 -6.87 -27.00 -27.21
CA ILE A 104 -6.09 -28.21 -27.44
C ILE A 104 -6.91 -29.17 -28.30
N LEU A 105 -6.32 -29.66 -29.38
CA LEU A 105 -6.91 -30.66 -30.27
C LEU A 105 -6.10 -31.96 -30.18
N PHE A 106 -6.74 -33.03 -29.72
CA PHE A 106 -6.18 -34.38 -29.76
C PHE A 106 -6.60 -35.08 -31.05
N LEU A 107 -5.64 -35.66 -31.78
CA LEU A 107 -5.87 -36.50 -32.95
C LEU A 107 -5.71 -37.96 -32.52
N LEU A 108 -6.81 -38.70 -32.37
CA LEU A 108 -6.82 -40.02 -31.75
C LEU A 108 -7.49 -41.06 -32.65
N SER A 109 -7.14 -42.34 -32.46
CA SER A 109 -7.85 -43.45 -33.11
C SER A 109 -9.14 -43.82 -32.37
N ASN A 110 -9.25 -43.49 -31.07
CA ASN A 110 -10.44 -43.74 -30.27
C ASN A 110 -10.68 -42.57 -29.29
N PRO A 111 -11.35 -41.49 -29.72
CA PRO A 111 -11.55 -40.31 -28.87
C PRO A 111 -12.55 -40.52 -27.73
N LYS A 112 -13.41 -41.55 -27.80
CA LYS A 112 -14.39 -41.86 -26.73
C LYS A 112 -13.72 -42.35 -25.44
N GLU A 113 -12.55 -42.95 -25.55
CA GLU A 113 -11.75 -43.42 -24.42
C GLU A 113 -10.79 -42.35 -23.88
N PHE A 114 -10.80 -41.15 -24.46
CA PHE A 114 -9.96 -40.05 -23.97
C PHE A 114 -10.39 -39.63 -22.56
N ALA A 115 -9.41 -39.52 -21.65
CA ALA A 115 -9.64 -39.16 -20.26
C ALA A 115 -9.90 -37.64 -20.08
N PHE A 116 -11.04 -37.15 -20.56
CA PHE A 116 -11.46 -35.74 -20.42
C PHE A 116 -11.48 -35.27 -18.95
N GLU A 117 -11.84 -36.15 -18.01
CA GLU A 117 -11.75 -35.86 -16.57
C GLU A 117 -10.33 -35.51 -16.12
N ARG A 118 -9.34 -36.21 -16.67
CA ARG A 118 -7.94 -35.94 -16.36
C ARG A 118 -7.50 -34.61 -16.98
N ALA A 119 -7.91 -34.31 -18.21
CA ALA A 119 -7.62 -33.02 -18.84
C ALA A 119 -8.23 -31.86 -18.03
N LEU A 120 -9.48 -32.01 -17.56
CA LEU A 120 -10.13 -31.04 -16.68
C LEU A 120 -9.37 -30.88 -15.35
N SER A 121 -8.90 -31.97 -14.74
CA SER A 121 -8.12 -31.93 -13.48
C SER A 121 -6.81 -31.13 -13.60
N GLN A 122 -6.26 -31.03 -14.81
CA GLN A 122 -5.09 -30.21 -15.14
C GLN A 122 -5.43 -28.77 -15.56
N GLY A 123 -6.73 -28.43 -15.62
CA GLY A 123 -7.20 -27.08 -15.92
C GLY A 123 -7.56 -26.80 -17.37
N PHE A 124 -7.52 -27.80 -18.25
CA PHE A 124 -7.77 -27.63 -19.67
C PHE A 124 -9.26 -27.65 -19.99
N LEU A 125 -9.90 -26.48 -20.01
CA LEU A 125 -11.32 -26.35 -20.34
C LEU A 125 -11.61 -26.57 -21.83
N HIS A 126 -10.68 -26.13 -22.69
CA HIS A 126 -10.85 -26.06 -24.14
C HIS A 126 -10.18 -27.24 -24.84
N VAL A 127 -10.79 -28.43 -24.73
CA VAL A 127 -10.25 -29.67 -25.30
C VAL A 127 -11.19 -30.26 -26.35
N LEU A 128 -10.60 -30.62 -27.47
CA LEU A 128 -11.21 -31.32 -28.59
C LEU A 128 -10.51 -32.65 -28.81
N ALA A 129 -11.25 -33.70 -29.14
CA ALA A 129 -10.69 -34.97 -29.58
C ALA A 129 -11.33 -35.36 -30.91
N LEU A 130 -10.53 -35.42 -31.97
CA LEU A 130 -10.93 -35.82 -33.31
C LEU A 130 -10.53 -37.28 -33.54
N ASN A 131 -11.47 -38.08 -34.03
CA ASN A 131 -11.15 -39.40 -34.53
C ASN A 131 -10.57 -39.32 -35.95
N LEU A 132 -9.41 -39.92 -36.18
CA LEU A 132 -8.81 -39.99 -37.50
C LEU A 132 -9.50 -41.01 -38.44
N SER A 133 -10.23 -41.99 -37.92
CA SER A 133 -10.84 -43.05 -38.75
C SER A 133 -12.24 -42.73 -39.25
N ASP A 134 -13.09 -42.16 -38.39
CA ASP A 134 -14.50 -41.89 -38.67
C ASP A 134 -14.84 -40.39 -38.64
N GLY A 135 -13.83 -39.52 -38.47
CA GLY A 135 -14.01 -38.07 -38.50
C GLY A 135 -14.91 -37.51 -37.40
N GLU A 136 -15.22 -38.27 -36.34
CA GLU A 136 -16.06 -37.79 -35.25
C GLU A 136 -15.29 -36.86 -34.31
N LEU A 137 -15.87 -35.68 -34.02
CA LEU A 137 -15.27 -34.68 -33.13
C LEU A 137 -15.99 -34.62 -31.79
N TYR A 138 -15.22 -34.65 -30.70
CA TYR A 138 -15.72 -34.66 -29.33
C TYR A 138 -15.17 -33.50 -28.50
N THR A 139 -15.98 -33.00 -27.59
CA THR A 139 -15.59 -32.09 -26.52
C THR A 139 -16.30 -32.50 -25.23
N TYR A 140 -16.19 -31.72 -24.16
CA TYR A 140 -16.83 -32.05 -22.90
C TYR A 140 -17.37 -30.81 -22.17
N LEU A 141 -18.41 -31.02 -21.36
CA LEU A 141 -18.89 -30.06 -20.38
C LEU A 141 -18.27 -30.38 -19.01
N PRO A 142 -17.63 -29.41 -18.32
CA PRO A 142 -16.83 -29.68 -17.13
C PRO A 142 -17.65 -29.90 -15.86
N TYR A 143 -18.82 -29.26 -15.73
CA TYR A 143 -19.65 -29.27 -14.51
C TYR A 143 -21.09 -29.69 -14.82
N PRO A 144 -21.79 -30.39 -13.90
CA PRO A 144 -21.35 -30.73 -12.54
C PRO A 144 -20.45 -31.98 -12.50
N THR A 145 -20.55 -32.83 -13.52
CA THR A 145 -19.65 -33.95 -13.81
C THR A 145 -19.24 -33.84 -15.27
N VAL A 146 -18.12 -34.44 -15.65
CA VAL A 146 -17.66 -34.43 -17.04
C VAL A 146 -18.67 -35.16 -17.93
N GLN A 147 -19.24 -34.44 -18.90
CA GLN A 147 -20.15 -35.01 -19.89
C GLN A 147 -19.53 -34.85 -21.27
N ILE A 148 -19.22 -35.98 -21.91
CA ILE A 148 -18.66 -36.00 -23.26
C ILE A 148 -19.77 -35.67 -24.26
N HIS A 149 -19.50 -34.73 -25.16
CA HIS A 149 -20.43 -34.26 -26.16
C HIS A 149 -19.83 -34.41 -27.56
N ARG A 150 -20.57 -35.06 -28.46
CA ARG A 150 -20.20 -35.12 -29.88
C ARG A 150 -20.62 -33.81 -30.55
N LEU A 151 -19.72 -33.22 -31.30
CA LEU A 151 -19.97 -31.97 -32.02
C LEU A 151 -20.53 -32.27 -33.41
N GLU A 152 -21.60 -31.55 -33.78
CA GLU A 152 -22.12 -31.52 -35.15
C GLU A 152 -21.44 -30.42 -35.98
N GLY A 153 -20.81 -29.44 -35.32
CA GLY A 153 -20.09 -28.35 -35.96
C GLY A 153 -19.16 -27.61 -34.99
N ILE A 154 -18.13 -26.95 -35.52
CA ILE A 154 -17.14 -26.21 -34.72
C ILE A 154 -17.73 -24.96 -34.06
N SER A 155 -18.78 -24.38 -34.64
CA SER A 155 -19.52 -23.27 -34.02
C SER A 155 -20.14 -23.67 -32.66
N GLU A 156 -20.51 -24.94 -32.49
CA GLU A 156 -21.03 -25.46 -31.22
C GLU A 156 -19.95 -25.54 -30.14
N TYR A 157 -18.70 -25.84 -30.51
CA TYR A 157 -17.57 -25.90 -29.58
C TYR A 157 -17.38 -24.60 -28.81
N GLN A 158 -17.44 -23.45 -29.49
CA GLN A 158 -17.33 -22.15 -28.82
C GLN A 158 -18.47 -21.91 -27.82
N ARG A 159 -19.69 -22.33 -28.17
CA ARG A 159 -20.86 -22.18 -27.30
C ARG A 159 -20.75 -23.04 -26.04
N LEU A 160 -20.32 -24.29 -26.19
CA LEU A 160 -20.24 -25.26 -25.08
C LEU A 160 -19.06 -25.00 -24.14
N THR A 161 -17.92 -24.55 -24.68
CA THR A 161 -16.72 -24.31 -23.88
C THR A 161 -16.68 -22.94 -23.20
N GLN A 162 -17.65 -22.06 -23.49
CA GLN A 162 -17.85 -20.83 -22.71
C GLN A 162 -18.46 -21.13 -21.34
N LEU A 163 -17.59 -21.38 -20.36
CA LEU A 163 -18.01 -21.57 -18.98
C LEU A 163 -18.68 -20.30 -18.42
N LYS A 164 -19.96 -20.40 -18.04
CA LYS A 164 -20.74 -19.30 -17.43
C LYS A 164 -21.29 -19.65 -16.04
N ASN A 165 -21.38 -20.93 -15.71
CA ASN A 165 -22.00 -21.43 -14.49
C ASN A 165 -21.15 -22.57 -13.93
N LEU A 166 -20.79 -22.48 -12.65
CA LEU A 166 -19.99 -23.46 -11.93
C LEU A 166 -20.82 -24.66 -11.43
N GLN A 167 -22.15 -24.58 -11.52
CA GLN A 167 -23.09 -25.65 -11.18
C GLN A 167 -22.84 -26.27 -9.79
N ARG A 168 -22.69 -25.40 -8.78
CA ARG A 168 -22.36 -25.72 -7.38
C ARG A 168 -20.98 -26.35 -7.16
N HIS A 169 -20.07 -26.25 -8.14
CA HIS A 169 -18.68 -26.63 -7.94
C HIS A 169 -18.06 -25.89 -6.74
N ALA A 170 -17.33 -26.63 -5.91
CA ALA A 170 -16.68 -26.10 -4.73
C ALA A 170 -15.47 -25.23 -5.13
N VAL A 171 -15.43 -24.02 -4.60
CA VAL A 171 -14.34 -23.07 -4.78
C VAL A 171 -13.70 -22.84 -3.42
N HIS A 172 -12.46 -23.31 -3.27
CA HIS A 172 -11.75 -23.25 -1.99
C HIS A 172 -11.05 -21.91 -1.83
N ILE A 173 -11.48 -21.13 -0.84
CA ILE A 173 -10.88 -19.82 -0.54
C ILE A 173 -10.37 -19.75 0.90
N THR A 174 -9.31 -18.98 1.13
CA THR A 174 -8.90 -18.65 2.50
C THR A 174 -9.74 -17.49 3.05
N VAL A 175 -9.88 -17.45 4.37
CA VAL A 175 -10.68 -16.44 5.09
C VAL A 175 -9.90 -15.84 6.27
N GLU A 176 -8.59 -15.69 6.11
CA GLU A 176 -7.68 -15.12 7.13
C GLU A 176 -7.99 -13.64 7.43
N THR A 177 -7.74 -13.23 8.67
CA THR A 177 -7.89 -11.85 9.16
C THR A 177 -6.72 -11.00 8.71
N MET A 178 -6.90 -10.41 7.53
CA MET A 178 -5.95 -9.58 6.81
C MET A 178 -6.61 -8.26 6.39
N ALA A 179 -7.20 -7.54 7.35
CA ALA A 179 -7.94 -6.30 7.08
C ALA A 179 -7.10 -5.27 6.29
N PRO A 180 -7.73 -4.49 5.38
CA PRO A 180 -9.16 -4.46 5.02
C PRO A 180 -9.58 -5.51 3.96
N ARG A 181 -8.69 -6.43 3.57
CA ARG A 181 -8.90 -7.33 2.42
C ARG A 181 -9.87 -8.46 2.74
N CYS A 182 -9.66 -9.10 3.88
CA CYS A 182 -10.53 -10.11 4.46
C CYS A 182 -10.42 -10.01 5.99
N PHE A 183 -11.54 -10.15 6.68
CA PHE A 183 -11.59 -10.29 8.14
C PHE A 183 -12.97 -10.84 8.51
N HIS A 184 -13.11 -11.39 9.71
CA HIS A 184 -14.37 -11.92 10.17
C HIS A 184 -14.70 -11.41 11.57
N TYR A 185 -15.98 -11.30 11.87
CA TYR A 185 -16.45 -10.85 13.17
C TYR A 185 -17.80 -11.46 13.52
N THR A 186 -18.10 -11.50 14.81
CA THR A 186 -19.41 -11.92 15.29
C THR A 186 -20.35 -10.71 15.27
N ASP A 187 -21.43 -10.80 14.48
CA ASP A 187 -22.44 -9.75 14.43
C ASP A 187 -23.24 -9.66 15.75
N ARG A 188 -24.06 -8.62 15.91
CA ARG A 188 -24.93 -8.44 17.08
C ARG A 188 -25.95 -9.57 17.28
N ARG A 189 -26.16 -10.42 16.27
CA ARG A 189 -27.06 -11.57 16.29
C ARG A 189 -26.31 -12.88 16.59
N GLY A 190 -25.02 -12.83 16.90
CA GLY A 190 -24.19 -13.99 17.21
C GLY A 190 -23.74 -14.79 15.98
N ARG A 191 -23.84 -14.23 14.77
CA ARG A 191 -23.44 -14.91 13.53
C ARG A 191 -22.03 -14.48 13.13
N ASN A 192 -21.21 -15.43 12.71
CA ASN A 192 -19.92 -15.12 12.12
C ASN A 192 -20.13 -14.54 10.72
N VAL A 193 -19.60 -13.35 10.47
CA VAL A 193 -19.73 -12.62 9.20
C VAL A 193 -18.34 -12.33 8.67
N TYR A 194 -18.10 -12.72 7.43
CA TYR A 194 -16.89 -12.36 6.69
C TYR A 194 -17.08 -11.01 5.99
N ALA A 195 -16.04 -10.19 6.03
CA ALA A 195 -16.00 -8.84 5.49
C ALA A 195 -14.64 -8.56 4.83
N GLY A 196 -14.53 -7.38 4.24
CA GLY A 196 -13.35 -6.96 3.47
C GLY A 196 -13.56 -7.04 1.97
N TYR A 197 -12.86 -6.17 1.24
CA TYR A 197 -13.16 -5.92 -0.17
C TYR A 197 -12.68 -7.03 -1.10
N MET A 198 -11.57 -7.71 -0.77
CA MET A 198 -11.10 -8.87 -1.54
C MET A 198 -11.93 -10.11 -1.23
N TYR A 199 -12.40 -10.28 0.01
CA TYR A 199 -13.36 -11.33 0.34
C TYR A 199 -14.64 -11.17 -0.48
N LYS A 200 -15.25 -9.97 -0.48
CA LYS A 200 -16.44 -9.66 -1.28
C LYS A 200 -16.22 -9.92 -2.77
N LEU A 201 -15.05 -9.59 -3.30
CA LEU A 201 -14.68 -9.86 -4.70
C LEU A 201 -14.80 -11.36 -5.03
N LEU A 202 -14.27 -12.24 -4.19
CA LEU A 202 -14.34 -13.69 -4.37
C LEU A 202 -15.74 -14.25 -4.09
N HIS A 203 -16.35 -13.83 -2.98
CA HIS A 203 -17.69 -14.25 -2.58
C HIS A 203 -18.72 -13.97 -3.69
N GLU A 204 -18.71 -12.76 -4.25
CA GLU A 204 -19.62 -12.36 -5.31
C GLU A 204 -19.35 -13.08 -6.63
N PHE A 205 -18.08 -13.37 -6.95
CA PHE A 205 -17.75 -14.20 -8.11
C PHE A 205 -18.40 -15.58 -7.99
N ILE A 206 -18.22 -16.25 -6.85
CA ILE A 206 -18.74 -17.59 -6.59
C ILE A 206 -20.27 -17.56 -6.65
N ARG A 207 -20.91 -16.56 -6.01
CA ARG A 207 -22.36 -16.40 -5.97
C ARG A 207 -22.97 -16.18 -7.36
N VAL A 208 -22.45 -15.23 -8.14
CA VAL A 208 -23.00 -14.85 -9.46
C VAL A 208 -22.86 -15.97 -10.48
N HIS A 209 -21.81 -16.80 -10.37
CA HIS A 209 -21.59 -17.95 -11.25
C HIS A 209 -22.11 -19.27 -10.65
N ASN A 210 -22.94 -19.23 -9.60
CA ASN A 210 -23.56 -20.40 -8.99
C ASN A 210 -22.54 -21.48 -8.59
N GLY A 211 -21.44 -21.08 -7.95
CA GLY A 211 -20.48 -21.96 -7.28
C GLY A 211 -20.80 -22.12 -5.79
N THR A 212 -20.05 -22.98 -5.12
CA THR A 212 -20.14 -23.22 -3.68
C THR A 212 -18.87 -22.73 -3.00
N GLU A 213 -18.97 -21.78 -2.08
CA GLU A 213 -17.81 -21.31 -1.31
C GLU A 213 -17.42 -22.33 -0.24
N VAL A 214 -16.13 -22.68 -0.19
CA VAL A 214 -15.55 -23.53 0.85
C VAL A 214 -14.36 -22.81 1.49
N ALA A 215 -14.52 -22.42 2.75
CA ALA A 215 -13.44 -21.78 3.51
C ALA A 215 -12.42 -22.83 3.99
N VAL A 216 -11.16 -22.67 3.59
CA VAL A 216 -10.04 -23.56 3.96
C VAL A 216 -9.08 -22.88 4.93
N LEU A 217 -8.35 -23.70 5.70
CA LEU A 217 -7.33 -23.25 6.66
C LEU A 217 -7.87 -22.31 7.75
N GLN A 218 -9.11 -22.50 8.18
CA GLN A 218 -9.78 -21.65 9.18
C GLN A 218 -9.07 -21.66 10.56
N ASP A 219 -8.32 -22.72 10.86
CA ASP A 219 -7.60 -22.87 12.14
C ASP A 219 -6.27 -22.08 12.19
N MET A 220 -5.87 -21.41 11.10
CA MET A 220 -4.64 -20.61 11.02
C MET A 220 -4.98 -19.16 10.68
N ASP A 221 -4.86 -18.26 11.65
CA ASP A 221 -5.15 -16.84 11.45
C ASP A 221 -4.17 -15.95 12.24
N PRO A 222 -3.28 -15.17 11.58
CA PRO A 222 -3.09 -15.09 10.12
C PRO A 222 -2.35 -16.31 9.54
N ILE A 223 -2.47 -16.54 8.23
CA ILE A 223 -1.76 -17.63 7.55
C ILE A 223 -0.34 -17.16 7.18
N PRO A 224 0.73 -17.85 7.67
CA PRO A 224 2.10 -17.55 7.27
C PRO A 224 2.28 -17.69 5.75
N LEU A 225 3.03 -16.76 5.12
CA LEU A 225 3.15 -16.68 3.66
C LEU A 225 3.64 -18.00 3.04
N ASP A 226 4.70 -18.60 3.59
CA ASP A 226 5.28 -19.85 3.08
C ASP A 226 4.29 -21.02 3.13
N THR A 227 3.49 -21.08 4.21
CA THR A 227 2.44 -22.09 4.36
C THR A 227 1.35 -21.88 3.32
N GLY A 228 0.91 -20.62 3.12
CA GLY A 228 -0.06 -20.28 2.07
C GLY A 228 0.42 -20.66 0.67
N LEU A 229 1.67 -20.32 0.31
CA LEU A 229 2.27 -20.68 -0.98
C LEU A 229 2.36 -22.21 -1.16
N PHE A 230 2.75 -22.93 -0.11
CA PHE A 230 2.78 -24.39 -0.14
C PHE A 230 1.39 -25.00 -0.38
N MET A 231 0.35 -24.45 0.27
CA MET A 231 -1.03 -24.91 0.12
C MET A 231 -1.64 -24.58 -1.24
N PHE A 232 -1.26 -23.46 -1.87
CA PHE A 232 -1.56 -23.18 -3.29
C PHE A 232 -0.97 -24.26 -4.20
N LYS A 233 0.31 -24.60 -4.02
CA LYS A 233 0.99 -25.62 -4.83
C LYS A 233 0.38 -27.01 -4.67
N ARG A 234 -0.08 -27.36 -3.46
CA ARG A 234 -0.79 -28.63 -3.19
C ARG A 234 -2.22 -28.65 -3.70
N GLY A 235 -2.75 -27.49 -4.05
CA GLY A 235 -4.10 -27.33 -4.56
C GLY A 235 -5.21 -27.37 -3.50
N VAL A 236 -4.86 -27.04 -2.25
CA VAL A 236 -5.84 -26.90 -1.16
C VAL A 236 -6.55 -25.55 -1.25
N ILE A 237 -5.87 -24.52 -1.73
CA ILE A 237 -6.41 -23.17 -1.93
C ILE A 237 -6.60 -22.96 -3.43
N ASP A 238 -7.82 -22.63 -3.86
CA ASP A 238 -8.08 -22.22 -5.24
C ASP A 238 -7.83 -20.72 -5.41
N MET A 239 -8.33 -19.87 -4.49
CA MET A 239 -8.11 -18.41 -4.51
C MET A 239 -7.91 -17.85 -3.10
N ALA A 240 -7.13 -16.78 -2.95
CA ALA A 240 -6.97 -16.11 -1.65
C ALA A 240 -7.30 -14.61 -1.73
N PRO A 241 -8.07 -14.04 -0.78
CA PRO A 241 -8.34 -12.61 -0.67
C PRO A 241 -7.14 -11.86 -0.04
N ARG A 242 -5.95 -12.05 -0.61
CA ARG A 242 -4.68 -11.50 -0.14
C ARG A 242 -3.87 -10.95 -1.31
N ILE A 243 -3.19 -9.82 -1.08
CA ILE A 243 -2.13 -9.36 -1.99
C ILE A 243 -0.86 -10.16 -1.70
N ILE A 244 -0.44 -10.98 -2.67
CA ILE A 244 0.75 -11.84 -2.58
C ILE A 244 1.91 -11.17 -3.29
N HIS A 245 3.07 -11.12 -2.65
CA HIS A 245 4.27 -10.57 -3.28
C HIS A 245 4.69 -11.45 -4.49
N PRO A 246 5.14 -10.87 -5.63
CA PRO A 246 5.53 -11.65 -6.82
C PRO A 246 6.66 -12.68 -6.62
N LEU A 247 7.40 -12.58 -5.52
CA LEU A 247 8.44 -13.53 -5.12
C LEU A 247 7.77 -14.82 -4.68
N GLY A 248 7.64 -15.79 -5.60
CA GLY A 248 6.91 -17.04 -5.35
C GLY A 248 5.96 -17.46 -6.47
N TRP A 249 5.99 -16.80 -7.63
CA TRP A 249 5.11 -17.05 -8.79
C TRP A 249 5.06 -18.52 -9.30
N VAL A 250 5.96 -19.39 -8.87
CA VAL A 250 5.95 -20.83 -9.20
C VAL A 250 4.87 -21.59 -8.40
N ALA A 251 4.46 -21.05 -7.25
CA ALA A 251 3.50 -21.70 -6.36
C ALA A 251 2.03 -21.38 -6.71
N TYR A 252 1.79 -20.30 -7.46
CA TYR A 252 0.44 -19.80 -7.76
C TYR A 252 0.36 -19.18 -9.16
N TYR A 253 -0.82 -19.29 -9.76
CA TYR A 253 -1.20 -18.54 -10.95
C TYR A 253 -1.73 -17.15 -10.56
N ARG A 254 -1.55 -16.16 -11.44
CA ARG A 254 -2.00 -14.79 -11.20
C ARG A 254 -3.22 -14.51 -12.05
N SER A 255 -4.25 -13.92 -11.46
CA SER A 255 -5.29 -13.24 -12.24
C SER A 255 -4.69 -12.11 -13.08
N HIS A 256 -5.51 -11.51 -13.95
CA HIS A 256 -5.13 -10.25 -14.58
C HIS A 256 -4.73 -9.21 -13.54
N VAL A 257 -3.64 -8.50 -13.83
CA VAL A 257 -3.17 -7.37 -13.04
C VAL A 257 -4.02 -6.16 -13.36
N LEU A 258 -4.63 -5.55 -12.34
CA LEU A 258 -5.49 -4.38 -12.53
C LEU A 258 -4.71 -3.06 -12.47
N PHE A 259 -3.89 -2.90 -11.43
CA PHE A 259 -3.07 -1.72 -11.17
C PHE A 259 -1.91 -2.11 -10.24
N ASN A 260 -0.95 -1.21 -10.03
CA ASN A 260 0.08 -1.39 -9.01
C ASN A 260 -0.35 -0.70 -7.72
N VAL A 261 -0.23 -1.41 -6.59
CA VAL A 261 -0.47 -0.85 -5.25
C VAL A 261 0.85 -0.38 -4.67
N ASN A 262 0.82 0.78 -4.04
CA ASN A 262 1.99 1.39 -3.42
C ASN A 262 2.14 0.91 -1.97
N GLY A 263 3.38 0.68 -1.55
CA GLY A 263 3.78 0.57 -0.15
C GLY A 263 4.30 1.91 0.35
N TYR A 264 3.86 2.32 1.55
CA TYR A 264 4.32 3.53 2.19
C TYR A 264 4.85 3.25 3.59
N ILE A 265 5.53 4.25 4.14
CA ILE A 265 5.95 4.29 5.55
C ILE A 265 5.05 5.27 6.28
N MET A 266 4.52 4.86 7.43
CA MET A 266 3.81 5.72 8.38
C MET A 266 4.72 6.04 9.56
N VAL A 267 4.83 7.32 9.87
CA VAL A 267 5.63 7.85 10.98
C VAL A 267 4.74 8.48 12.03
N PRO A 268 5.10 8.42 13.31
CA PRO A 268 4.38 9.16 14.34
C PRO A 268 4.33 10.65 14.01
N TRP A 269 3.21 11.28 14.34
CA TRP A 269 3.13 12.73 14.32
C TRP A 269 4.02 13.31 15.41
N ALA A 270 4.66 14.44 15.13
CA ALA A 270 5.57 15.08 16.04
C ALA A 270 4.88 15.42 17.36
N GLU A 271 5.53 15.10 18.48
CA GLU A 271 5.01 15.44 19.79
C GLU A 271 4.99 16.96 20.00
N PRO A 272 4.00 17.48 20.74
CA PRO A 272 3.99 18.88 21.14
C PRO A 272 5.21 19.18 22.01
N LEU A 273 5.80 20.36 21.83
CA LEU A 273 6.84 20.86 22.70
C LEU A 273 6.28 21.14 24.11
N PRO A 274 7.10 21.01 25.16
CA PRO A 274 6.73 21.44 26.49
C PRO A 274 6.27 22.90 26.48
N LYS A 275 5.11 23.16 27.11
CA LYS A 275 4.48 24.48 27.16
C LYS A 275 5.39 25.57 27.70
N SER A 276 6.28 25.24 28.63
CA SER A 276 7.27 26.17 29.21
C SER A 276 8.17 26.84 28.15
N LEU A 277 8.46 26.15 27.04
CA LEU A 277 9.31 26.66 25.97
C LEU A 277 8.61 27.66 25.05
N TYR A 278 7.28 27.79 25.13
CA TYR A 278 6.50 28.67 24.25
C TYR A 278 6.85 30.14 24.46
N ILE A 279 7.41 30.51 25.62
CA ILE A 279 7.82 31.88 25.94
C ILE A 279 9.14 32.25 25.26
N VAL A 280 10.04 31.30 25.04
CA VAL A 280 11.37 31.58 24.46
C VAL A 280 11.37 31.43 22.93
N ARG A 281 10.49 30.57 22.41
CA ARG A 281 10.38 30.23 20.98
C ARG A 281 9.75 31.24 20.01
N PRO A 282 9.01 32.29 20.40
CA PRO A 282 8.38 33.20 19.42
C PRO A 282 9.39 33.92 18.53
N PHE A 283 10.62 34.11 19.02
CA PHE A 283 11.74 34.65 18.27
C PHE A 283 12.87 33.62 18.17
N GLU A 284 13.48 33.54 16.99
CA GLU A 284 14.70 32.76 16.81
C GLU A 284 15.87 33.37 17.58
N SER A 285 16.88 32.55 17.88
CA SER A 285 18.09 32.99 18.59
C SER A 285 18.80 34.15 17.89
N SER A 286 18.70 34.24 16.55
CA SER A 286 19.19 35.35 15.73
C SER A 286 18.51 36.67 16.09
N VAL A 287 17.18 36.67 16.22
CA VAL A 287 16.38 37.85 16.58
C VAL A 287 16.69 38.30 18.01
N TRP A 288 16.82 37.37 18.95
CA TRP A 288 17.26 37.68 20.32
C TRP A 288 18.65 38.32 20.35
N ALA A 289 19.60 37.82 19.55
CA ALA A 289 20.94 38.39 19.45
C ALA A 289 20.91 39.81 18.86
N VAL A 290 20.10 40.05 17.82
CA VAL A 290 19.90 41.38 17.22
C VAL A 290 19.26 42.34 18.22
N LEU A 291 18.30 41.87 19.04
CA LEU A 291 17.66 42.67 20.08
C LEU A 291 18.68 43.13 21.14
N ILE A 292 19.53 42.22 21.60
CA ILE A 292 20.61 42.54 22.55
C ILE A 292 21.59 43.53 21.91
N GLY A 293 21.98 43.31 20.65
CA GLY A 293 22.84 44.23 19.90
C GLY A 293 22.22 45.63 19.76
N TYR A 294 20.93 45.70 19.46
CA TYR A 294 20.17 46.95 19.35
C TYR A 294 20.11 47.71 20.68
N LEU A 295 19.85 47.01 21.80
CA LEU A 295 19.87 47.59 23.14
C LEU A 295 21.22 48.22 23.49
N LEU A 296 22.32 47.52 23.18
CA LEU A 296 23.68 48.02 23.41
C LEU A 296 24.00 49.23 22.52
N LEU A 297 23.67 49.14 21.23
CA LEU A 297 23.86 50.24 20.27
C LEU A 297 23.08 51.49 20.67
N ALA A 298 21.81 51.34 21.03
CA ALA A 298 20.97 52.44 21.49
C ALA A 298 21.52 53.09 22.77
N THR A 299 22.03 52.28 23.71
CA THR A 299 22.68 52.76 24.93
C THR A 299 23.92 53.60 24.60
N ILE A 300 24.76 53.14 23.66
CA ILE A 300 25.97 53.87 23.21
C ILE A 300 25.59 55.17 22.51
N ILE A 301 24.62 55.15 21.60
CA ILE A 301 24.16 56.34 20.87
C ILE A 301 23.65 57.40 21.83
N ILE A 302 22.79 57.03 22.79
CA ILE A 302 22.28 57.97 23.80
C ILE A 302 23.40 58.47 24.71
N ARG A 303 24.36 57.62 25.08
CA ARG A 303 25.53 58.02 25.85
C ARG A 303 26.42 59.03 25.14
N CYS A 304 26.52 58.93 23.81
CA CYS A 304 27.26 59.88 22.97
C CYS A 304 26.54 61.22 22.79
N MET A 305 25.21 61.23 22.81
CA MET A 305 24.42 62.46 22.67
C MET A 305 24.25 63.21 24.00
N ARG A 306 24.34 62.53 25.14
CA ARG A 306 24.20 63.10 26.49
C ARG A 306 25.56 63.45 27.11
N ASP A 307 25.58 64.41 28.05
CA ASP A 307 26.79 64.84 28.76
C ASP A 307 27.57 63.68 29.41
N ARG A 308 28.90 63.82 29.45
CA ARG A 308 29.84 62.80 29.97
C ARG A 308 29.64 62.40 31.44
N THR A 309 28.83 63.13 32.19
CA THR A 309 28.53 62.88 33.61
C THR A 309 27.45 61.83 33.85
N SER A 310 26.72 61.39 32.82
CA SER A 310 25.64 60.40 32.97
C SER A 310 26.19 58.96 33.06
N SER A 311 25.72 58.19 34.06
CA SER A 311 26.14 56.80 34.23
C SER A 311 25.61 55.91 33.10
N LEU A 312 26.47 55.04 32.56
CA LEU A 312 26.12 54.12 31.48
C LEU A 312 24.98 53.17 31.89
N ALA A 313 25.02 52.67 33.13
CA ALA A 313 23.97 51.80 33.68
C ALA A 313 22.60 52.49 33.74
N ALA A 314 22.53 53.76 34.12
CA ALA A 314 21.26 54.49 34.14
C ALA A 314 20.69 54.70 32.73
N ILE A 315 21.56 54.97 31.74
CA ILE A 315 21.13 55.09 30.34
C ILE A 315 20.64 53.74 29.82
N PHE A 316 21.36 52.64 30.10
CA PHE A 316 20.94 51.30 29.71
C PHE A 316 19.55 50.95 30.27
N LEU A 317 19.31 51.21 31.56
CA LEU A 317 18.01 50.99 32.18
C LEU A 317 16.91 51.86 31.56
N GLN A 318 17.21 53.11 31.20
CA GLN A 318 16.25 53.97 30.50
C GLN A 318 15.91 53.44 29.11
N VAL A 319 16.90 52.99 28.34
CA VAL A 319 16.68 52.36 27.02
C VAL A 319 15.83 51.10 27.17
N LEU A 320 16.12 50.27 28.18
CA LEU A 320 15.35 49.07 28.46
C LEU A 320 13.91 49.40 28.85
N GLN A 321 13.69 50.43 29.69
CA GLN A 321 12.35 50.92 30.04
C GLN A 321 11.57 51.37 28.79
N MET A 322 12.21 52.12 27.89
CA MET A 322 11.59 52.56 26.63
C MET A 322 11.21 51.39 25.74
N LEU A 323 12.11 50.40 25.60
CA LEU A 323 11.87 49.22 24.77
C LEU A 323 10.74 48.35 25.34
N LEU A 324 10.69 48.20 26.68
CA LEU A 324 9.64 47.46 27.40
C LEU A 324 8.35 48.27 27.61
N GLN A 325 8.28 49.51 27.09
CA GLN A 325 7.14 50.41 27.22
C GLN A 325 6.74 50.70 28.68
N GLN A 326 7.72 50.72 29.58
CA GLN A 326 7.50 51.13 30.97
C GLN A 326 7.48 52.66 31.09
N SER A 327 6.81 53.18 32.12
CA SER A 327 6.73 54.61 32.39
C SER A 327 8.12 55.19 32.66
N LEU A 328 8.50 56.24 31.91
CA LEU A 328 9.75 56.95 32.15
C LEU A 328 9.64 57.87 33.37
N SER A 329 10.63 57.81 34.25
CA SER A 329 10.70 58.70 35.43
C SER A 329 11.07 60.15 35.10
N THR A 330 11.60 60.41 33.91
CA THR A 330 12.10 61.74 33.50
C THR A 330 11.93 61.98 32.00
N MET A 331 11.32 63.11 31.62
CA MET A 331 11.05 63.51 30.23
C MET A 331 12.17 64.33 29.59
N TRP A 332 13.43 63.97 29.83
CA TRP A 332 14.59 64.74 29.35
C TRP A 332 14.67 64.83 27.82
N HIS A 333 14.13 63.84 27.10
CA HIS A 333 14.08 63.78 25.64
C HIS A 333 13.40 64.99 24.99
N TYR A 334 12.34 65.54 25.62
CA TYR A 334 11.61 66.70 25.10
C TYR A 334 12.34 68.02 25.36
N THR A 335 13.24 68.04 26.36
CA THR A 335 13.96 69.25 26.76
C THR A 335 15.28 69.45 26.00
N GLN A 336 15.81 68.43 25.32
CA GLN A 336 17.14 68.44 24.70
C GLN A 336 17.15 68.48 23.16
N GLY A 337 16.03 68.88 22.56
CA GLY A 337 15.92 69.17 21.13
C GLY A 337 15.50 67.98 20.23
N LEU A 338 15.27 68.28 18.94
CA LEU A 338 14.62 67.37 17.97
C LEU A 338 15.32 66.01 17.82
N ARG A 339 16.65 65.96 17.86
CA ARG A 339 17.42 64.72 17.68
C ARG A 339 17.11 63.68 18.77
N HIS A 340 16.95 64.13 20.02
CA HIS A 340 16.61 63.26 21.14
C HIS A 340 15.18 62.74 21.07
N VAL A 341 14.26 63.57 20.58
CA VAL A 341 12.86 63.20 20.33
C VAL A 341 12.77 62.14 19.22
N LEU A 342 13.54 62.28 18.13
CA LEU A 342 13.56 61.30 17.04
C LEU A 342 14.11 59.93 17.48
N VAL A 343 15.19 59.91 18.27
CA VAL A 343 15.74 58.66 18.80
C VAL A 343 14.77 57.99 19.77
N PHE A 344 14.11 58.78 20.62
CA PHE A 344 13.04 58.29 21.49
C PHE A 344 11.88 57.69 20.67
N LEU A 345 11.37 58.41 19.66
CA LEU A 345 10.28 57.94 18.82
C LEU A 345 10.65 56.65 18.09
N ALA A 346 11.89 56.54 17.59
CA ALA A 346 12.39 55.34 16.94
C ALA A 346 12.45 54.15 17.92
N LEU A 347 13.04 54.33 19.11
CA LEU A 347 13.13 53.29 20.15
C LEU A 347 11.75 52.83 20.62
N PHE A 348 10.86 53.79 20.87
CA PHE A 348 9.49 53.51 21.31
C PHE A 348 8.71 52.75 20.23
N THR A 349 8.80 53.18 18.97
CA THR A 349 8.10 52.51 17.85
C THR A 349 8.64 51.10 17.64
N VAL A 350 9.96 50.91 17.71
CA VAL A 350 10.58 49.58 17.61
C VAL A 350 10.15 48.68 18.77
N GLY A 351 10.18 49.18 20.01
CA GLY A 351 9.67 48.44 21.17
C GLY A 351 8.18 48.10 21.08
N PHE A 352 7.38 49.00 20.51
CA PHE A 352 5.97 48.79 20.22
C PHE A 352 5.74 47.65 19.22
N ILE A 353 6.42 47.70 18.08
CA ILE A 353 6.32 46.67 17.04
C ILE A 353 6.79 45.32 17.59
N LEU A 354 7.94 45.26 18.26
CA LEU A 354 8.50 44.02 18.79
C LEU A 354 7.62 43.38 19.87
N SER A 355 7.09 44.17 20.80
CA SER A 355 6.19 43.67 21.84
C SER A 355 4.90 43.13 21.23
N THR A 356 4.31 43.85 20.26
CA THR A 356 3.10 43.42 19.56
C THR A 356 3.34 42.16 18.73
N MET A 357 4.46 42.09 18.00
CA MET A 357 4.84 40.89 17.23
C MET A 357 5.08 39.69 18.13
N TYR A 358 5.79 39.88 19.24
CA TYR A 358 6.03 38.81 20.23
C TYR A 358 4.70 38.29 20.79
N GLN A 359 3.81 39.19 21.22
CA GLN A 359 2.48 38.81 21.74
C GLN A 359 1.64 38.09 20.68
N ALA A 360 1.65 38.56 19.43
CA ALA A 360 0.93 37.91 18.34
C ALA A 360 1.48 36.50 18.04
N GLN A 361 2.81 36.35 17.98
CA GLN A 361 3.47 35.06 17.75
C GLN A 361 3.24 34.09 18.91
N LEU A 362 3.31 34.58 20.15
CA LEU A 362 3.01 33.77 21.34
C LEU A 362 1.55 33.32 21.33
N SER A 363 0.61 34.22 21.05
CA SER A 363 -0.83 33.90 20.96
C SER A 363 -1.11 32.86 19.86
N SER A 364 -0.49 33.04 18.69
CA SER A 364 -0.56 32.08 17.59
C SER A 364 -0.02 30.72 18.01
N SER A 365 1.17 30.68 18.62
CA SER A 365 1.84 29.45 19.08
C SER A 365 1.03 28.71 20.13
N VAL A 366 0.40 29.42 21.07
CA VAL A 366 -0.50 28.83 22.08
C VAL A 366 -1.76 28.26 21.42
N THR A 367 -2.27 28.90 20.38
CA THR A 367 -3.49 28.46 19.67
C THR A 367 -3.22 27.21 18.81
N THR A 368 -2.15 27.22 18.02
CA THR A 368 -1.81 26.14 17.09
C THR A 368 -1.06 24.98 17.75
N GLY A 369 -0.33 25.27 18.82
CA GLY A 369 0.65 24.38 19.42
C GLY A 369 1.97 24.40 18.65
N LEU A 370 3.07 24.39 19.39
CA LEU A 370 4.41 24.15 18.86
C LEU A 370 4.74 22.67 19.00
N TYR A 371 5.33 22.09 17.95
CA TYR A 371 5.68 20.66 17.87
C TYR A 371 7.17 20.49 17.62
N LYS A 372 7.70 19.30 17.89
CA LYS A 372 9.04 18.89 17.47
C LYS A 372 9.15 18.86 15.94
N ARG A 373 10.38 18.74 15.41
CA ARG A 373 10.59 18.58 13.97
C ARG A 373 9.89 17.30 13.49
N GLN A 374 8.97 17.45 12.54
CA GLN A 374 8.27 16.33 11.91
C GLN A 374 9.18 15.61 10.92
N ILE A 375 9.09 14.27 10.90
CA ILE A 375 9.72 13.43 9.87
C ILE A 375 8.88 13.55 8.59
N ASN A 376 9.48 14.05 7.51
CA ASN A 376 8.78 14.28 6.24
C ASN A 376 9.35 13.53 5.03
N SER A 377 10.58 13.04 5.11
CA SER A 377 11.29 12.35 4.02
C SER A 377 12.02 11.09 4.51
N PHE A 378 12.53 10.28 3.58
CA PHE A 378 13.41 9.16 3.93
C PHE A 378 14.76 9.62 4.51
N ASP A 379 15.24 10.81 4.13
CA ASP A 379 16.45 11.38 4.74
C ASP A 379 16.25 11.69 6.23
N ASP A 380 15.07 12.21 6.61
CA ASP A 380 14.72 12.43 8.02
C ASP A 380 14.59 11.09 8.78
N LEU A 381 14.12 10.03 8.11
CA LEU A 381 14.03 8.68 8.70
C LEU A 381 15.40 8.11 9.04
N ALA A 382 16.41 8.28 8.18
CA ALA A 382 17.74 7.75 8.42
C ALA A 382 18.42 8.31 9.70
N HIS A 383 17.99 9.49 10.14
CA HIS A 383 18.58 10.22 11.27
C HIS A 383 17.69 10.24 12.51
N THR A 384 16.63 9.43 12.55
CA THR A 384 15.72 9.37 13.69
C THR A 384 16.18 8.36 14.75
N ASP A 385 15.84 8.64 16.02
CA ASP A 385 16.06 7.69 17.13
C ASP A 385 14.95 6.62 17.20
N LEU A 386 13.85 6.80 16.46
CA LEU A 386 12.74 5.86 16.41
C LEU A 386 13.13 4.57 15.70
N LYS A 387 12.56 3.44 16.15
CA LYS A 387 12.76 2.14 15.53
C LYS A 387 11.62 1.79 14.58
N MET A 388 11.97 1.24 13.42
CA MET A 388 11.04 0.78 12.40
C MET A 388 10.74 -0.70 12.61
N MET A 389 9.52 -1.03 13.02
CA MET A 389 9.11 -2.40 13.33
C MET A 389 8.72 -3.16 12.06
N MET A 390 9.40 -4.27 11.79
CA MET A 390 9.23 -5.05 10.56
C MET A 390 9.33 -6.55 10.83
N GLU A 391 8.70 -7.35 9.98
CA GLU A 391 8.80 -8.82 9.99
C GLU A 391 9.95 -9.28 9.08
N ASN A 392 10.45 -10.50 9.27
CA ASN A 392 11.62 -11.05 8.57
C ASN A 392 11.55 -10.89 7.04
N PHE A 393 10.42 -11.19 6.40
CA PHE A 393 10.27 -11.07 4.95
C PHE A 393 10.48 -9.63 4.48
N ASP A 394 9.91 -8.66 5.19
CA ASP A 394 10.07 -7.25 4.85
C ASP A 394 11.51 -6.77 5.07
N ILE A 395 12.20 -7.33 6.08
CA ILE A 395 13.62 -7.03 6.35
C ILE A 395 14.51 -7.59 5.25
N GLU A 396 14.27 -8.83 4.80
CA GLU A 396 14.99 -9.42 3.67
C GLU A 396 14.79 -8.61 2.39
N PHE A 397 13.55 -8.17 2.14
CA PHE A 397 13.24 -7.29 1.03
C PHE A 397 14.04 -5.99 1.11
N LEU A 398 14.05 -5.32 2.27
CA LEU A 398 14.81 -4.09 2.49
C LEU A 398 16.32 -4.32 2.30
N MET A 399 16.89 -5.37 2.89
CA MET A 399 18.31 -5.72 2.75
C MET A 399 18.72 -5.93 1.28
N ASN A 400 17.87 -6.59 0.49
CA ASN A 400 18.15 -6.80 -0.94
C ASN A 400 18.15 -5.48 -1.73
N HIS A 401 17.23 -4.56 -1.42
CA HIS A 401 17.16 -3.24 -2.06
C HIS A 401 18.28 -2.30 -1.62
N THR A 402 18.75 -2.44 -0.37
CA THR A 402 19.95 -1.75 0.10
C THR A 402 21.20 -2.25 -0.64
N LYS A 403 21.35 -3.58 -0.82
CA LYS A 403 22.46 -4.17 -1.58
C LYS A 403 22.49 -3.72 -3.05
N SER A 404 21.32 -3.49 -3.65
CA SER A 404 21.22 -2.98 -5.02
C SER A 404 21.41 -1.45 -5.12
N GLY A 405 21.63 -0.75 -4.00
CA GLY A 405 21.82 0.70 -3.98
C GLY A 405 20.55 1.51 -4.23
N VAL A 406 19.37 0.90 -4.11
CA VAL A 406 18.07 1.59 -4.31
C VAL A 406 17.64 2.31 -3.04
N ILE A 407 17.93 1.73 -1.87
CA ILE A 407 17.56 2.27 -0.56
C ILE A 407 18.82 2.58 0.25
N GLN A 408 18.78 3.68 0.99
CA GLN A 408 19.86 4.13 1.87
C GLN A 408 20.21 3.06 2.92
N PRO A 409 21.49 2.69 3.09
CA PRO A 409 21.90 1.68 4.07
C PRO A 409 21.63 2.08 5.52
N GLU A 410 21.56 3.39 5.80
CA GLU A 410 21.26 3.94 7.12
C GLU A 410 19.90 3.50 7.64
N LEU A 411 18.94 3.20 6.75
CA LEU A 411 17.61 2.73 7.14
C LEU A 411 17.67 1.36 7.83
N LEU A 412 18.69 0.53 7.55
CA LEU A 412 18.87 -0.76 8.23
C LEU A 412 19.20 -0.58 9.73
N ASN A 413 19.77 0.56 10.14
CA ASN A 413 20.17 0.81 11.53
C ASN A 413 18.98 1.04 12.47
N ILE A 414 17.82 1.41 11.91
CA ILE A 414 16.60 1.67 12.68
C ILE A 414 15.64 0.49 12.67
N VAL A 415 15.91 -0.58 11.91
CA VAL A 415 15.05 -1.76 11.82
C VAL A 415 14.99 -2.52 13.15
N LEU A 416 13.78 -2.89 13.56
CA LEU A 416 13.49 -3.75 14.69
C LEU A 416 12.70 -4.97 14.19
N ASN A 417 13.34 -6.13 14.25
CA ASN A 417 12.75 -7.40 13.84
C ASN A 417 11.76 -7.91 14.90
N LYS A 418 10.52 -8.17 14.48
CA LYS A 418 9.43 -8.71 15.31
C LYS A 418 8.58 -9.72 14.52
N SER A 419 7.77 -10.51 15.24
CA SER A 419 6.82 -11.43 14.60
C SER A 419 5.71 -10.67 13.86
N LEU A 420 5.11 -11.32 12.86
CA LEU A 420 4.02 -10.74 12.06
C LEU A 420 2.87 -10.24 12.95
N ASP A 421 2.48 -11.02 13.96
CA ASP A 421 1.39 -10.69 14.88
C ASP A 421 1.71 -9.46 15.74
N GLU A 422 2.94 -9.33 16.24
CA GLU A 422 3.36 -8.14 16.99
C GLU A 422 3.35 -6.88 16.11
N VAL A 423 3.87 -6.98 14.87
CA VAL A 423 3.86 -5.88 13.90
C VAL A 423 2.41 -5.46 13.62
N PHE A 424 1.53 -6.42 13.35
CA PHE A 424 0.12 -6.16 13.05
C PHE A 424 -0.59 -5.54 14.25
N TYR A 425 -0.40 -6.09 15.45
CA TYR A 425 -1.00 -5.57 16.67
C TYR A 425 -0.59 -4.11 16.92
N HIS A 426 0.71 -3.81 16.93
CA HIS A 426 1.19 -2.48 17.24
C HIS A 426 0.84 -1.44 16.17
N ARG A 427 0.89 -1.81 14.89
CA ARG A 427 0.48 -0.93 13.78
C ARG A 427 -1.01 -0.64 13.81
N LYS A 428 -1.85 -1.66 13.97
CA LYS A 428 -3.32 -1.55 14.06
C LYS A 428 -3.76 -0.66 15.23
N HIS A 429 -3.08 -0.72 16.37
CA HIS A 429 -3.36 0.13 17.53
C HIS A 429 -2.67 1.50 17.50
N LEU A 430 -2.03 1.88 16.39
CA LEU A 430 -1.34 3.16 16.21
C LEU A 430 -0.38 3.49 17.37
N ASN A 431 0.49 2.53 17.75
CA ASN A 431 1.50 2.79 18.78
C ASN A 431 2.62 3.70 18.24
N THR A 432 2.67 4.94 18.73
CA THR A 432 3.60 6.01 18.31
C THR A 432 5.06 5.81 18.71
N SER A 433 5.38 4.73 19.44
CA SER A 433 6.76 4.41 19.81
C SER A 433 7.61 3.89 18.64
N TYR A 434 6.96 3.51 17.53
CA TYR A 434 7.62 2.89 16.38
C TYR A 434 7.14 3.49 15.05
N ILE A 435 7.95 3.26 14.02
CA ILE A 435 7.64 3.51 12.61
C ILE A 435 7.18 2.20 11.97
N TYR A 436 6.21 2.27 11.05
CA TYR A 436 5.71 1.09 10.37
C TYR A 436 5.66 1.27 8.86
N GLN A 437 5.72 0.16 8.13
CA GLN A 437 5.42 0.11 6.70
C GLN A 437 4.20 -0.77 6.45
N ALA A 438 3.46 -0.44 5.39
CA ALA A 438 2.42 -1.29 4.86
C ALA A 438 2.02 -0.83 3.45
N ILE A 439 1.26 -1.68 2.77
CA ILE A 439 0.59 -1.36 1.51
C ILE A 439 -0.51 -0.32 1.79
N GLU A 440 -0.73 0.57 0.82
CA GLU A 440 -1.62 1.72 0.91
C GLU A 440 -3.02 1.38 1.42
N ASP A 441 -3.64 0.30 0.91
CA ASP A 441 -4.98 -0.12 1.31
C ASP A 441 -5.08 -0.34 2.83
N ARG A 442 -4.08 -1.00 3.41
CA ARG A 442 -3.97 -1.23 4.84
C ARG A 442 -3.68 0.03 5.62
N LEU A 443 -2.72 0.84 5.18
CA LEU A 443 -2.38 2.09 5.86
C LEU A 443 -3.59 3.02 5.91
N ARG A 444 -4.33 3.16 4.81
CA ARG A 444 -5.54 4.00 4.76
C ARG A 444 -6.63 3.46 5.68
N PHE A 445 -6.78 2.14 5.76
CA PHE A 445 -7.69 1.49 6.70
C PHE A 445 -7.31 1.76 8.17
N GLU A 446 -6.06 1.52 8.56
CA GLU A 446 -5.60 1.72 9.94
C GLU A 446 -5.59 3.21 10.33
N LEU A 447 -5.19 4.11 9.43
CA LEU A 447 -5.23 5.57 9.64
C LEU A 447 -6.64 6.15 9.56
N PHE A 448 -7.65 5.38 9.14
CA PHE A 448 -9.04 5.82 9.21
C PHE A 448 -9.49 6.09 10.66
N GLN A 449 -8.86 5.40 11.63
CA GLN A 449 -9.10 5.55 13.07
C GLN A 449 -8.88 6.98 13.58
N GLN A 450 -7.97 7.72 12.95
CA GLN A 450 -7.63 9.10 13.34
C GLN A 450 -8.37 10.17 12.52
N ARG A 451 -9.39 9.79 11.74
CA ARG A 451 -10.15 10.72 10.86
C ARG A 451 -10.74 11.93 11.60
N TYR A 452 -11.13 11.76 12.86
CA TYR A 452 -11.75 12.81 13.67
C TYR A 452 -10.80 13.46 14.69
N LEU A 453 -9.51 13.09 14.67
CA LEU A 453 -8.52 13.75 15.51
C LEU A 453 -8.13 15.11 14.89
N ARG A 454 -8.06 16.14 15.73
CA ARG A 454 -7.53 17.46 15.30
C ARG A 454 -6.07 17.35 14.86
N VAL A 455 -5.29 16.57 15.61
CA VAL A 455 -3.89 16.25 15.33
C VAL A 455 -3.82 14.74 15.19
N PRO A 456 -3.47 14.20 14.01
CA PRO A 456 -3.36 12.76 13.81
C PRO A 456 -2.23 12.18 14.66
N LEU A 457 -2.31 10.89 14.99
CA LEU A 457 -1.25 10.16 15.69
C LEU A 457 -0.12 9.77 14.75
N PHE A 458 -0.46 9.52 13.48
CA PHE A 458 0.47 9.09 12.45
C PHE A 458 0.30 9.89 11.16
N LYS A 459 1.39 10.03 10.43
CA LYS A 459 1.46 10.60 9.10
C LYS A 459 2.02 9.57 8.13
N GLN A 460 1.38 9.41 6.97
CA GLN A 460 1.98 8.69 5.85
C GLN A 460 3.01 9.58 5.16
N LEU A 461 4.21 9.06 4.90
CA LEU A 461 5.20 9.76 4.08
C LEU A 461 4.78 9.76 2.60
N PRO A 462 5.08 10.84 1.86
CA PRO A 462 4.67 10.95 0.46
C PRO A 462 5.47 10.03 -0.48
N GLU A 463 6.69 9.65 -0.08
CA GLU A 463 7.59 8.80 -0.86
C GLU A 463 7.10 7.34 -0.86
N VAL A 464 7.00 6.75 -2.06
CA VAL A 464 6.63 5.34 -2.23
C VAL A 464 7.83 4.48 -1.87
N PHE A 465 7.65 3.55 -0.94
CA PHE A 465 8.69 2.65 -0.46
C PHE A 465 8.90 1.46 -1.42
N TYR A 466 7.81 0.87 -1.92
CA TYR A 466 7.82 -0.18 -2.96
C TYR A 466 6.47 -0.22 -3.69
N GLN A 467 6.40 -0.99 -4.77
CA GLN A 467 5.15 -1.23 -5.51
C GLN A 467 4.96 -2.72 -5.78
N VAL A 468 3.72 -3.18 -5.69
CA VAL A 468 3.33 -4.56 -6.02
C VAL A 468 2.12 -4.57 -6.96
N PRO A 469 2.09 -5.45 -7.97
CA PRO A 469 0.91 -5.55 -8.84
C PRO A 469 -0.28 -6.14 -8.07
N PHE A 470 -1.45 -5.52 -8.21
CA PHE A 470 -2.70 -6.03 -7.67
C PHE A 470 -3.25 -7.14 -8.57
N PHE A 471 -3.31 -8.35 -8.04
CA PHE A 471 -3.94 -9.52 -8.63
C PHE A 471 -4.49 -10.43 -7.52
N VAL A 472 -5.39 -11.34 -7.88
CA VAL A 472 -5.82 -12.44 -7.02
C VAL A 472 -4.93 -13.65 -7.29
N GLY A 473 -4.31 -14.18 -6.24
CA GLY A 473 -3.55 -15.42 -6.30
C GLY A 473 -4.49 -16.61 -6.49
N MET A 474 -4.17 -17.45 -7.47
CA MET A 474 -4.96 -18.61 -7.90
C MET A 474 -4.11 -19.88 -7.89
N ARG A 475 -4.74 -21.03 -7.76
CA ARG A 475 -4.09 -22.32 -8.06
C ARG A 475 -3.77 -22.44 -9.56
N HIS A 476 -2.67 -23.12 -9.88
CA HIS A 476 -2.38 -23.52 -11.28
C HIS A 476 -3.42 -24.53 -11.78
N GLY A 477 -3.81 -24.42 -13.05
CA GLY A 477 -4.79 -25.33 -13.65
C GLY A 477 -6.22 -25.12 -13.17
N LEU A 478 -6.63 -23.91 -12.77
CA LEU A 478 -8.05 -23.62 -12.50
C LEU A 478 -8.85 -23.48 -13.80
N PRO A 479 -9.88 -24.32 -14.06
CA PRO A 479 -10.66 -24.27 -15.30
C PRO A 479 -11.44 -22.96 -15.48
N TYR A 480 -11.81 -22.29 -14.37
CA TYR A 480 -12.57 -21.04 -14.37
C TYR A 480 -11.70 -19.78 -14.21
N ALA A 481 -10.37 -19.89 -14.34
CA ALA A 481 -9.49 -18.73 -14.23
C ALA A 481 -9.78 -17.65 -15.28
N SER A 482 -10.10 -18.04 -16.52
CA SER A 482 -10.50 -17.12 -17.60
C SER A 482 -11.81 -16.40 -17.28
N LEU A 483 -12.80 -17.14 -16.78
CA LEU A 483 -14.09 -16.61 -16.32
C LEU A 483 -13.89 -15.58 -15.19
N PHE A 484 -13.02 -15.89 -14.22
CA PHE A 484 -12.67 -14.95 -13.15
C PHE A 484 -12.00 -13.69 -13.70
N ASN A 485 -11.06 -13.81 -14.63
CA ASN A 485 -10.37 -12.64 -15.20
C ASN A 485 -11.35 -11.69 -15.92
N VAL A 486 -12.35 -12.23 -16.63
CA VAL A 486 -13.42 -11.42 -17.25
C VAL A 486 -14.26 -10.73 -16.18
N TYR A 487 -14.65 -11.45 -15.13
CA TYR A 487 -15.39 -10.88 -13.99
C TYR A 487 -14.59 -9.77 -13.28
N LEU A 488 -13.32 -10.03 -12.95
CA LEU A 488 -12.42 -9.11 -12.27
C LEU A 488 -12.30 -7.78 -13.03
N ARG A 489 -12.12 -7.87 -14.36
CA ARG A 489 -12.07 -6.70 -15.24
C ARG A 489 -13.38 -5.89 -15.18
N ARG A 490 -14.54 -6.54 -15.24
CA ARG A 490 -15.85 -5.85 -15.16
C ARG A 490 -16.09 -5.19 -13.80
N ILE A 491 -15.72 -5.85 -12.71
CA ILE A 491 -15.82 -5.30 -11.35
C ILE A 491 -14.91 -4.07 -11.16
N TRP A 492 -13.73 -4.10 -11.77
CA TRP A 492 -12.83 -2.95 -11.80
C TRP A 492 -13.39 -1.80 -12.64
N GLU A 493 -13.76 -2.05 -13.90
CA GLU A 493 -14.26 -1.04 -14.84
C GLU A 493 -15.56 -0.37 -14.36
N SER A 494 -16.40 -1.09 -13.59
CA SER A 494 -17.62 -0.54 -12.99
C SER A 494 -17.41 0.29 -11.72
N GLY A 495 -16.19 0.28 -11.15
CA GLY A 495 -15.89 0.96 -9.88
C GLY A 495 -16.43 0.26 -8.63
N ILE A 496 -17.00 -0.94 -8.77
CA ILE A 496 -17.53 -1.71 -7.64
C ILE A 496 -16.42 -2.07 -6.64
N LEU A 497 -15.21 -2.39 -7.13
CA LEU A 497 -14.07 -2.70 -6.26
C LEU A 497 -13.72 -1.52 -5.33
N LEU A 498 -13.66 -0.30 -5.88
CA LEU A 498 -13.37 0.93 -5.14
C LEU A 498 -14.46 1.23 -4.10
N LYS A 499 -15.73 0.97 -4.44
CA LYS A 499 -16.84 1.09 -3.50
C LYS A 499 -16.66 0.10 -2.34
N TRP A 500 -16.40 -1.17 -2.61
CA TRP A 500 -16.22 -2.18 -1.57
C TRP A 500 -15.01 -1.90 -0.68
N GLU A 501 -13.93 -1.35 -1.23
CA GLU A 501 -12.78 -0.90 -0.43
C GLU A 501 -13.19 0.21 0.56
N GLY A 502 -13.93 1.23 0.11
CA GLY A 502 -14.43 2.29 1.00
C GLY A 502 -15.43 1.78 2.04
N ASP A 503 -16.33 0.86 1.66
CA ASP A 503 -17.28 0.23 2.58
C ASP A 503 -16.55 -0.60 3.66
N ALA A 504 -15.44 -1.25 3.30
CA ALA A 504 -14.64 -2.08 4.23
C ALA A 504 -14.09 -1.26 5.41
N TYR A 505 -13.85 0.05 5.24
CA TYR A 505 -13.37 0.90 6.32
C TYR A 505 -14.41 1.05 7.43
N PHE A 506 -15.68 1.27 7.05
CA PHE A 506 -16.78 1.32 8.01
C PHE A 506 -17.12 -0.06 8.58
N GLU A 507 -17.03 -1.12 7.78
CA GLU A 507 -17.15 -2.49 8.28
C GLU A 507 -16.12 -2.78 9.37
N GLY A 508 -14.88 -2.31 9.21
CA GLY A 508 -13.86 -2.42 10.25
C GLY A 508 -14.21 -1.68 11.54
N ILE A 509 -14.89 -0.53 11.46
CA ILE A 509 -15.39 0.20 12.64
C ILE A 509 -16.55 -0.56 13.30
N PHE A 510 -17.50 -1.07 12.50
CA PHE A 510 -18.66 -1.78 13.02
C PHE A 510 -18.32 -3.15 13.60
N SER A 511 -17.31 -3.82 13.05
CA SER A 511 -16.80 -5.10 13.54
C SER A 511 -15.96 -4.97 14.80
N GLY A 512 -15.47 -3.77 15.11
CA GLY A 512 -14.48 -3.55 16.17
C GLY A 512 -13.05 -3.92 15.75
N GLU A 513 -12.82 -4.21 14.47
CA GLU A 513 -11.45 -4.36 13.95
C GLU A 513 -10.66 -3.07 14.16
N ILE A 514 -11.24 -1.93 13.84
CA ILE A 514 -10.63 -0.63 14.12
C ILE A 514 -11.61 0.23 14.90
N SER A 515 -11.11 1.25 15.60
CA SER A 515 -11.96 2.17 16.36
C SER A 515 -11.55 3.61 16.16
N PHE A 516 -12.53 4.52 16.15
CA PHE A 516 -12.18 5.94 16.09
C PHE A 516 -11.51 6.36 17.39
N HIS A 517 -10.32 6.93 17.29
CA HIS A 517 -9.70 7.60 18.41
C HIS A 517 -10.48 8.88 18.71
N THR A 518 -11.04 8.96 19.91
CA THR A 518 -11.75 10.15 20.36
C THR A 518 -10.77 11.16 20.92
N PHE A 519 -10.79 12.38 20.39
CA PHE A 519 -10.19 13.51 21.07
C PHE A 519 -11.08 13.89 22.25
N THR A 520 -10.50 14.05 23.44
CA THR A 520 -11.22 14.53 24.64
C THR A 520 -11.54 16.02 24.51
N GLY A 521 -12.41 16.37 23.57
CA GLY A 521 -13.05 17.68 23.41
C GLY A 521 -12.11 18.88 23.22
N LEU A 522 -12.69 20.01 22.83
CA LEU A 522 -12.03 21.32 22.94
C LEU A 522 -11.97 21.68 24.43
N GLN A 523 -11.15 20.97 25.22
CA GLN A 523 -10.93 21.38 26.60
C GLN A 523 -10.34 22.78 26.55
N ILE A 524 -11.07 23.73 27.15
CA ILE A 524 -10.57 25.08 27.40
C ILE A 524 -9.28 24.89 28.17
N GLN A 525 -8.17 25.08 27.48
CA GLN A 525 -6.87 24.78 28.03
C GLN A 525 -6.52 25.92 28.98
N VAL A 526 -6.69 25.67 30.28
CA VAL A 526 -6.24 26.61 31.32
C VAL A 526 -4.71 26.59 31.32
N PHE A 527 -4.08 27.75 31.51
CA PHE A 527 -2.63 27.82 31.64
C PHE A 527 -2.20 27.14 32.93
N ASP A 528 -1.57 25.98 32.81
CA ASP A 528 -0.98 25.25 33.93
C ASP A 528 0.29 25.94 34.43
N MET A 529 0.69 25.68 35.68
CA MET A 529 1.94 26.23 36.25
C MET A 529 3.18 25.93 35.40
N GLU A 530 3.19 24.80 34.69
CA GLU A 530 4.27 24.40 33.78
C GLU A 530 4.55 25.45 32.71
N PHE A 531 3.52 26.14 32.21
CA PHE A 531 3.67 27.19 31.21
C PHE A 531 4.60 28.30 31.70
N TYR A 532 4.54 28.62 33.00
CA TYR A 532 5.29 29.73 33.61
C TYR A 532 6.65 29.31 34.18
N TYR A 533 7.05 28.04 34.13
CA TYR A 533 8.32 27.57 34.71
C TYR A 533 9.54 28.32 34.20
N CYS A 534 9.67 28.52 32.88
CA CYS A 534 10.78 29.28 32.32
C CYS A 534 10.80 30.72 32.83
N THR A 535 9.63 31.36 32.96
CA THR A 535 9.52 32.72 33.52
C THR A 535 9.94 32.78 34.98
N TYR A 536 9.47 31.84 35.81
CA TYR A 536 9.85 31.79 37.23
C TYR A 536 11.33 31.48 37.43
N ILE A 537 11.90 30.59 36.62
CA ILE A 537 13.34 30.29 36.64
C ILE A 537 14.15 31.54 36.28
N LEU A 538 13.77 32.26 35.22
CA LEU A 538 14.43 33.52 34.83
C LEU A 538 14.34 34.59 35.92
N LEU A 539 13.17 34.71 36.58
CA LEU A 539 12.97 35.63 37.69
C LEU A 539 13.86 35.27 38.90
N ALA A 540 13.86 34.00 39.29
CA ALA A 540 14.66 33.50 40.41
C ALA A 540 16.16 33.71 40.15
N LEU A 541 16.64 33.38 38.95
CA LEU A 541 18.02 33.66 38.53
C LEU A 541 18.33 35.17 38.61
N GLY A 542 17.43 36.02 38.14
CA GLY A 542 17.57 37.48 38.24
C GLY A 542 17.71 37.98 39.68
N TRP A 543 16.88 37.48 40.60
CA TRP A 543 16.97 37.82 42.03
C TRP A 543 18.26 37.32 42.68
N ILE A 544 18.69 36.10 42.37
CA ILE A 544 19.93 35.53 42.90
C ILE A 544 21.13 36.37 42.43
N ILE A 545 21.20 36.68 41.14
CA ILE A 545 22.29 37.50 40.58
C ILE A 545 22.29 38.90 41.20
N SER A 546 21.12 39.53 41.30
CA SER A 546 20.99 40.85 41.94
C SER A 546 21.43 40.83 43.41
N GLY A 547 21.04 39.77 44.16
CA GLY A 547 21.45 39.59 45.55
C GLY A 547 22.96 39.39 45.71
N ILE A 548 23.59 38.62 44.81
CA ILE A 548 25.05 38.44 44.78
C ILE A 548 25.76 39.77 44.51
N VAL A 549 25.31 40.53 43.51
CA VAL A 549 25.89 41.85 43.18
C VAL A 549 25.77 42.81 44.36
N PHE A 550 24.59 42.88 44.99
CA PHE A 550 24.38 43.72 46.17
C PHE A 550 25.27 43.32 47.35
N ALA A 551 25.46 42.02 47.59
CA ALA A 551 26.36 41.53 48.62
C ALA A 551 27.82 41.91 48.34
N ILE A 552 28.26 41.79 47.08
CA ILE A 552 29.60 42.22 46.64
C ILE A 552 29.78 43.73 46.83
N GLU A 553 28.81 44.55 46.40
CA GLU A 553 28.85 46.00 46.58
C GLU A 553 28.98 46.38 48.07
N ARG A 554 28.20 45.73 48.94
CA ARG A 554 28.28 45.92 50.40
C ARG A 554 29.65 45.56 50.96
N LEU A 555 30.24 44.45 50.53
CA LEU A 555 31.55 43.99 51.00
C LEU A 555 32.70 44.89 50.52
N VAL A 556 32.63 45.38 49.27
CA VAL A 556 33.62 46.30 48.69
C VAL A 556 33.52 47.69 49.31
N CYS A 557 32.30 48.22 49.48
CA CYS A 557 32.08 49.53 50.09
C CYS A 557 32.42 49.53 51.59
N GLY A 558 32.09 48.44 52.30
CA GLY A 558 32.46 48.24 53.70
C GLY A 558 33.98 48.18 53.95
N ARG A 559 34.75 47.62 53.01
CA ARG A 559 36.23 47.64 53.08
C ARG A 559 36.82 49.03 52.83
N HIS A 560 36.21 49.86 51.98
CA HIS A 560 36.68 51.24 51.78
C HIS A 560 36.36 52.17 52.95
N SER A 561 35.22 52.02 53.63
CA SER A 561 34.93 52.77 54.85
C SER A 561 35.85 52.38 56.03
N ALA A 562 36.35 51.15 56.08
CA ALA A 562 37.33 50.72 57.09
C ALA A 562 38.77 51.19 56.79
N ALA A 563 39.10 51.46 55.52
CA ALA A 563 40.42 51.96 55.10
C ALA A 563 40.55 53.50 55.13
N GLY A 564 39.42 54.24 55.13
CA GLY A 564 39.39 55.70 55.24
C GLY A 564 39.38 56.26 56.67
N ASN A 565 39.54 55.41 57.69
CA ASN A 565 39.55 55.79 59.11
C ASN A 565 40.88 55.42 59.81
N LYS A 566 41.99 55.45 59.06
CA LYS A 566 43.36 55.38 59.60
C LYS A 566 44.13 56.63 59.23
#